data_AF-A0AAV7JX21-F1
#
_entry.id   AF-A0AAV7JX21-F1
#
_cell.length_a   1.000
_cell.length_b   1.000
_cell.length_c   1.000
_cell.angle_alpha   90.00
_cell.angle_beta   90.00
_cell.angle_gamma   90.00
#
_symmetry.space_group_name_H-M   'P 1'
#
loop_
_entity.id
_entity.type
_entity.pdbx_description
1 polymer ?
#
loop_
_entity_poly.entity_id
_entity_poly.type
_entity_poly.pdbx_seq_one_letter_code
_entity_poly.pdbx_strand_id
1 'polypeptide(L)'
;MSRSTSRSHSLSVTTQLAVTLQFLATGSFQTVVASAHGISQPSVSNCVRGVTDALCSIAKEYIQFPTAARQMSMQHGFKEKFGFPKVLGCIDGTHIPIVAPSSN
;
A
#
# COMPACT_ATOMS: atom_id res chain seq x y z
N MET A 1 9.82 -16.81 -10.02
CA MET A 1 8.65 -17.62 -9.65
C MET A 1 7.61 -17.53 -10.76
N SER A 2 7.50 -18.55 -11.63
CA SER A 2 6.42 -18.63 -12.62
C SER A 2 5.28 -19.49 -12.05
N ARG A 3 4.06 -18.99 -12.11
CA ARG A 3 2.86 -19.72 -11.69
C ARG A 3 2.43 -20.60 -12.86
N SER A 4 2.66 -21.91 -12.78
CA SER A 4 2.20 -22.84 -13.82
C SER A 4 0.67 -22.86 -13.84
N THR A 5 0.07 -22.45 -14.96
CA THR A 5 -1.38 -22.54 -15.17
C THR A 5 -1.62 -23.27 -16.48
N SER A 6 -2.56 -24.22 -16.49
CA SER A 6 -3.00 -24.93 -17.71
C SER A 6 -3.85 -24.06 -18.66
N ARG A 7 -3.79 -22.73 -18.53
CA ARG A 7 -4.54 -21.76 -19.36
C ARG A 7 -3.59 -21.21 -20.41
N SER A 8 -3.97 -21.29 -21.68
CA SER A 8 -3.14 -20.96 -22.84
C SER A 8 -2.64 -19.50 -22.91
N HIS A 9 -3.19 -18.60 -22.09
CA HIS A 9 -2.80 -17.18 -22.01
C HIS A 9 -2.77 -16.69 -20.55
N SER A 10 -1.71 -16.98 -19.82
CA SER A 10 -1.47 -16.38 -18.50
C SER A 10 -1.06 -14.92 -18.62
N LEU A 11 -1.59 -14.04 -17.76
CA LEU A 11 -1.14 -12.64 -17.69
C LEU A 11 0.35 -12.58 -17.33
N SER A 12 1.09 -11.72 -18.02
CA SER A 12 2.51 -11.49 -17.70
C SER A 12 2.67 -10.97 -16.26
N VAL A 13 3.80 -11.25 -15.62
CA VAL A 13 4.09 -10.74 -14.27
C VAL A 13 4.01 -9.20 -14.24
N THR A 14 4.51 -8.54 -15.28
CA THR A 14 4.43 -7.08 -15.44
C THR A 14 2.99 -6.59 -15.45
N THR A 15 2.10 -7.28 -16.18
CA THR A 15 0.67 -6.94 -16.20
C THR A 15 0.02 -7.15 -14.84
N GLN A 16 0.32 -8.26 -14.16
CA GLN A 16 -0.20 -8.52 -12.81
C GLN A 16 0.25 -7.43 -11.82
N LEU A 17 1.52 -7.02 -11.89
CA LEU A 17 2.06 -5.95 -11.06
C LEU A 17 1.40 -4.59 -11.37
N ALA A 18 1.29 -4.22 -12.65
CA ALA A 18 0.67 -2.96 -13.06
C ALA A 18 -0.80 -2.85 -12.62
N VAL A 19 -1.57 -3.92 -12.81
CA VAL A 19 -2.97 -4.01 -12.36
C VAL A 19 -3.08 -3.83 -10.85
N THR A 20 -2.24 -4.52 -10.08
CA THR A 20 -2.27 -4.42 -8.62
C THR A 20 -1.85 -3.03 -8.15
N LEU A 21 -0.79 -2.45 -8.71
CA LEU A 21 -0.34 -1.11 -8.34
C LEU A 21 -1.39 -0.05 -8.66
N GLN A 22 -2.05 -0.13 -9.83
CA GLN A 22 -3.14 0.79 -10.17
C GLN A 22 -4.29 0.68 -9.16
N PHE A 23 -4.70 -0.55 -8.80
CA PHE A 23 -5.75 -0.77 -7.81
C PHE A 23 -5.38 -0.18 -6.44
N LEU A 24 -4.17 -0.45 -5.94
CA LEU A 24 -3.71 0.05 -4.63
C LEU A 24 -3.54 1.57 -4.62
N ALA A 25 -3.05 2.17 -5.70
CA ALA A 25 -2.80 3.61 -5.78
C ALA A 25 -4.10 4.42 -5.89
N THR A 26 -5.14 3.88 -6.55
CA THR A 26 -6.39 4.61 -6.81
C THR A 26 -7.51 4.28 -5.83
N GLY A 27 -7.48 3.10 -5.21
CA GLY A 27 -8.62 2.58 -4.43
C GLY A 27 -9.89 2.39 -5.26
N SER A 28 -9.78 2.36 -6.60
CA SER A 28 -10.93 2.26 -7.50
C SER A 28 -11.55 0.86 -7.52
N PHE A 29 -12.72 0.72 -8.11
CA PHE A 29 -13.38 -0.58 -8.26
C PHE A 29 -12.57 -1.50 -9.19
N GLN A 30 -12.51 -2.79 -8.85
CA GLN A 30 -11.80 -3.77 -9.68
C GLN A 30 -12.37 -3.88 -11.10
N THR A 31 -13.65 -3.56 -11.31
CA THR A 31 -14.28 -3.49 -12.64
C THR A 31 -13.71 -2.35 -13.49
N VAL A 32 -13.40 -1.20 -12.88
CA VAL A 32 -12.79 -0.05 -13.55
C VAL A 32 -11.36 -0.41 -13.96
N VAL A 33 -10.58 -0.98 -13.04
CA VAL A 33 -9.21 -1.47 -13.31
C VAL A 33 -9.23 -2.56 -14.38
N ALA A 34 -10.18 -3.49 -14.32
CA ALA A 34 -10.36 -4.55 -15.30
C ALA A 34 -10.59 -3.99 -16.71
N SER A 35 -11.48 -2.99 -16.82
CA SER A 35 -11.76 -2.31 -18.08
C SER A 35 -10.53 -1.57 -18.62
N ALA A 36 -9.74 -0.91 -17.76
CA ALA A 36 -8.53 -0.20 -18.17
C ALA A 36 -7.44 -1.12 -18.74
N HIS A 37 -7.40 -2.37 -18.26
CA HIS A 37 -6.42 -3.36 -18.66
C HIS A 37 -6.95 -4.40 -19.67
N GLY A 38 -8.22 -4.32 -20.07
CA GLY A 38 -8.85 -5.27 -20.99
C GLY A 38 -8.92 -6.70 -20.46
N ILE A 39 -9.10 -6.87 -19.14
CA ILE A 39 -9.16 -8.18 -18.48
C ILE A 39 -10.46 -8.34 -17.70
N SER A 40 -10.73 -9.56 -17.21
CA SER A 40 -11.89 -9.81 -16.35
C SER A 40 -11.66 -9.29 -14.92
N GLN A 41 -12.72 -8.88 -14.24
CA GLN A 41 -12.64 -8.52 -12.81
C GLN A 41 -12.07 -9.66 -11.94
N PRO A 42 -12.43 -10.95 -12.13
CA PRO A 42 -11.77 -12.04 -11.42
C PRO A 42 -10.26 -12.13 -11.67
N SER A 43 -9.80 -11.77 -12.88
CA SER A 43 -8.36 -11.68 -13.18
C SER A 43 -7.70 -10.59 -12.33
N VAL A 44 -8.33 -9.41 -12.20
CA VAL A 44 -7.85 -8.33 -11.29
C VAL A 44 -7.76 -8.84 -9.86
N SER A 45 -8.83 -9.46 -9.33
CA SER A 45 -8.84 -10.01 -7.97
C SER A 45 -7.69 -10.99 -7.72
N ASN A 46 -7.41 -11.86 -8.69
CA ASN A 46 -6.29 -12.80 -8.61
C ASN A 46 -4.91 -12.11 -8.65
N CYS A 47 -4.76 -11.06 -9.47
CA CYS A 47 -3.54 -10.25 -9.52
C CYS A 47 -3.30 -9.55 -8.19
N VAL A 48 -4.32 -8.85 -7.67
CA VAL A 48 -4.25 -8.09 -6.42
C VAL A 48 -3.83 -9.00 -5.29
N ARG A 49 -4.49 -10.16 -5.13
CA ARG A 49 -4.12 -11.13 -4.09
C ARG A 49 -2.69 -11.63 -4.26
N GLY A 50 -2.34 -12.15 -5.44
CA GLY A 50 -1.02 -12.77 -5.65
C GLY A 50 0.15 -11.81 -5.50
N VAL A 51 0.01 -10.56 -5.98
CA VAL A 51 1.04 -9.54 -5.83
C VAL A 51 1.10 -9.02 -4.39
N THR A 52 -0.05 -8.82 -3.73
CA THR A 52 -0.07 -8.38 -2.32
C THR A 52 0.59 -9.42 -1.41
N ASP A 53 0.29 -10.70 -1.59
CA ASP A 53 0.91 -11.78 -0.81
C ASP A 53 2.44 -11.80 -1.00
N ALA A 54 2.91 -11.58 -2.24
CA ALA A 54 4.34 -11.49 -2.55
C ALA A 54 5.00 -10.25 -1.97
N LEU A 55 4.31 -9.10 -1.90
CA LEU A 55 4.81 -7.90 -1.23
C LEU A 55 4.87 -8.10 0.29
N CYS A 56 3.84 -8.70 0.87
CA CYS A 56 3.77 -9.01 2.29
C CYS A 56 4.87 -9.98 2.74
N SER A 57 5.28 -10.94 1.89
CA SER A 57 6.35 -11.87 2.24
C SER A 57 7.71 -11.21 2.38
N ILE A 58 7.98 -10.14 1.62
CA ILE A 58 9.22 -9.37 1.69
C ILE A 58 9.10 -8.10 2.56
N ALA A 59 7.90 -7.76 3.02
CA ALA A 59 7.62 -6.49 3.68
C ALA A 59 8.52 -6.22 4.90
N LYS A 60 8.86 -7.26 5.69
CA LYS A 60 9.71 -7.12 6.89
C LYS A 60 11.15 -6.69 6.57
N GLU A 61 11.62 -6.95 5.36
CA GLU A 61 12.97 -6.56 4.92
C GLU A 61 13.02 -5.05 4.65
N TYR A 62 11.93 -4.47 4.14
CA TYR A 62 11.86 -3.07 3.70
C TYR A 62 11.14 -2.14 4.69
N ILE A 63 10.17 -2.66 5.45
CA ILE A 63 9.36 -1.90 6.42
C ILE A 63 9.82 -2.28 7.82
N GLN A 64 10.76 -1.50 8.36
CA GLN A 64 11.35 -1.74 9.67
C GLN A 64 11.08 -0.56 10.61
N PHE A 65 10.74 -0.88 11.86
CA PHE A 65 10.72 0.12 12.91
C PHE A 65 12.14 0.50 13.33
N PRO A 66 12.39 1.79 13.64
CA PRO A 66 13.68 2.22 14.16
C PRO A 66 14.00 1.54 15.50
N THR A 67 15.30 1.38 15.78
CA THR A 67 15.78 0.88 17.08
C THR A 67 15.37 1.80 18.23
N ALA A 68 15.35 1.30 19.47
CA ALA A 68 14.96 2.10 20.64
C ALA A 68 15.77 3.42 20.77
N ALA A 69 17.08 3.38 20.50
CA ALA A 69 17.92 4.57 20.48
C ALA A 69 17.49 5.59 19.41
N ARG A 70 17.18 5.11 18.20
CA ARG A 70 16.72 5.95 17.08
C ARG A 70 15.29 6.46 17.30
N GLN A 71 14.44 5.69 17.98
CA GLN A 71 13.12 6.13 18.39
C GLN A 71 13.20 7.32 19.34
N MET A 72 14.10 7.30 20.33
CA MET A 72 14.27 8.42 21.25
C MET A 72 14.68 9.71 20.53
N SER A 73 15.65 9.63 19.60
CA SER A 73 16.08 10.81 18.84
C SER A 73 14.99 11.35 17.91
N MET A 74 14.21 10.48 17.26
CA MET A 74 13.06 10.87 16.43
C MET A 74 11.98 11.59 17.24
N GLN A 75 11.58 11.03 18.39
CA GLN A 75 10.56 11.63 19.25
C GLN A 75 10.99 13.01 19.76
N HIS A 76 12.26 13.13 20.15
CA HIS A 76 12.81 14.39 20.61
C HIS A 76 12.81 15.44 19.49
N GLY A 77 13.32 15.10 18.31
CA GLY A 77 13.36 16.02 17.17
C GLY A 77 11.97 16.49 16.71
N PHE A 78 10.97 15.61 16.73
CA PHE A 78 9.58 16.01 16.42
C PHE A 78 8.97 16.92 17.49
N LYS A 79 9.21 16.62 18.77
CA LYS A 79 8.76 17.47 19.88
C LYS A 79 9.39 18.86 19.81
N GLU A 80 10.69 18.93 19.58
CA GLU A 80 11.40 20.22 19.52
C GLU A 80 11.00 21.06 18.31
N LYS A 81 10.86 20.43 17.14
CA LYS A 81 10.58 21.16 15.90
C LYS A 81 9.11 21.50 15.71
N PHE A 82 8.19 20.66 16.18
CA PHE A 82 6.77 20.78 15.87
C PHE A 82 5.85 20.70 17.10
N GLY A 83 6.39 20.49 18.31
CA GLY A 83 5.59 20.34 19.53
C GLY A 83 4.88 18.99 19.68
N PHE A 84 4.99 18.07 18.71
CA PHE A 84 4.32 16.77 18.77
C PHE A 84 5.15 15.73 19.53
N PRO A 85 4.71 15.27 20.71
CA PRO A 85 5.43 14.24 21.45
C PRO A 85 5.19 12.86 20.84
N LYS A 86 6.12 11.93 21.08
CA LYS A 86 6.00 10.50 20.75
C LYS A 86 5.83 10.19 19.25
N VAL A 87 6.30 11.06 18.36
CA VAL A 87 6.28 10.82 16.91
C VAL A 87 7.55 10.08 16.47
N LEU A 88 7.37 8.97 15.76
CA LEU A 88 8.46 8.16 15.20
C LEU A 88 8.71 8.42 13.71
N GLY A 89 7.79 9.11 13.06
CA GLY A 89 7.83 9.43 11.63
C GLY A 89 6.46 9.88 11.15
N CYS A 90 6.41 10.29 9.89
CA CYS A 90 5.17 10.66 9.22
C CYS A 90 4.97 9.73 8.03
N ILE A 91 3.73 9.30 7.82
CA ILE A 91 3.29 8.66 6.58
C ILE A 91 2.56 9.76 5.80
N ASP A 92 2.95 9.99 4.55
CA ASP A 92 2.30 11.00 3.72
C ASP A 92 0.79 10.71 3.60
N GLY A 93 0.00 11.78 3.69
CA GLY A 93 -1.29 11.75 4.38
C GLY A 93 -2.46 11.24 3.55
N THR A 94 -3.26 10.37 4.17
CA THR A 94 -4.69 10.26 3.87
C THR A 94 -5.39 11.50 4.39
N HIS A 95 -6.13 12.22 3.54
CA HIS A 95 -6.98 13.32 3.98
C HIS A 95 -8.12 12.75 4.84
N ILE A 96 -8.00 12.83 6.17
CA ILE A 96 -9.09 12.48 7.08
C ILE A 96 -9.98 13.71 7.23
N PRO A 97 -11.25 13.66 6.81
CA PRO A 97 -12.18 14.76 7.04
C PRO A 97 -12.43 14.90 8.55
N ILE A 98 -12.01 16.03 9.12
CA ILE A 98 -12.32 16.38 10.50
C ILE A 98 -13.65 17.13 10.50
N VAL A 99 -14.64 16.59 11.21
CA VAL A 99 -15.87 17.32 11.50
C VAL A 99 -15.55 18.33 12.61
N ALA A 100 -15.75 19.62 12.33
CA ALA A 100 -15.55 20.65 13.34
C ALA A 100 -16.50 20.44 14.54
N PRO A 101 -16.06 20.69 15.79
CA PRO A 101 -16.94 20.65 16.95
C PRO A 101 -18.08 21.67 16.80
N SER A 102 -19.27 21.34 17.30
CA SER A 102 -20.43 22.22 17.26
C SER A 102 -20.37 23.39 18.26
N SER A 103 -19.50 23.29 19.27
CA SER A 103 -19.38 24.27 20.36
C SER A 103 -17.93 24.33 20.85
N ASN A 104 -17.52 25.51 21.31
CA ASN A 104 -16.19 25.81 21.86
C ASN A 104 -16.16 25.59 23.38
#